data_AF-A0A1F6HNA9-F1
#
_entry.id   AF-A0A1F6HNA9-F1
#
_cell.length_a   1.000
_cell.length_b   1.000
_cell.length_c   1.000
_cell.angle_alpha   90.00
_cell.angle_beta   90.00
_cell.angle_gamma   90.00
#
_symmetry.space_group_name_H-M   'P 1'
#
loop_
_entity.id
_entity.type
_entity.pdbx_description
1 polymer ?
#
loop_
_entity_poly.entity_id
_entity_poly.type
_entity_poly.pdbx_seq_one_letter_code
_entity_poly.pdbx_strand_id
1 'polypeptide(L)' 'MRKAIPYSTNNKIFVLGESLDRVNFPKLYKWAKDNPETLEQQLKSIADKWHNGSIGAAMQALESDLEHG' A
#
# COMPACT_ATOMS: atom_id res chain seq x y z
N MET A 1 12.06 -18.75 29.12
CA MET A 1 12.37 -17.38 28.65
C MET A 1 11.81 -17.20 27.25
N ARG A 2 10.75 -16.39 27.07
CA ARG A 2 10.22 -16.08 25.72
C ARG A 2 11.07 -14.95 25.15
N LYS A 3 11.81 -15.21 24.06
CA LYS A 3 12.54 -14.17 23.32
C LYS A 3 11.51 -13.23 22.69
N ALA A 4 11.49 -11.97 23.10
CA ALA A 4 10.76 -10.93 22.40
C ALA A 4 11.42 -10.73 21.03
N ILE A 5 10.70 -11.04 19.96
CA ILE A 5 11.13 -10.71 18.61
C ILE A 5 10.85 -9.20 18.46
N PRO A 6 11.85 -8.36 18.16
CA PRO A 6 11.59 -6.94 17.91
C PRO A 6 10.81 -6.81 16.60
N TYR A 7 9.51 -6.59 16.69
CA TYR A 7 8.73 -6.12 15.56
C TYR A 7 9.21 -4.70 15.23
N SER A 8 9.97 -4.54 14.15
CA SER A 8 10.31 -3.23 13.63
C SER A 8 9.01 -2.49 13.30
N THR A 9 8.66 -1.51 14.13
CA THR A 9 7.39 -0.77 14.07
C THR A 9 7.30 0.22 12.92
N ASN A 10 8.31 0.29 12.03
CA ASN A 10 8.43 1.30 10.97
C ASN A 10 8.18 0.73 9.55
N ASN A 11 7.28 -0.24 9.40
CA ASN A 11 6.89 -0.82 8.11
C ASN A 11 5.58 -0.24 7.55
N LYS A 12 5.31 1.05 7.81
CA LYS A 12 4.12 1.76 7.33
C LYS A 12 4.52 3.02 6.58
N ILE A 13 3.83 3.28 5.48
CA ILE A 13 3.91 4.52 4.70
C ILE A 13 2.52 5.14 4.74
N PHE A 14 2.44 6.46 4.86
CA PHE A 14 1.17 7.18 4.78
C PHE A 14 1.04 7.79 3.39
N VAL A 15 -0.08 7.51 2.72
CA VAL A 15 -0.33 7.98 1.36
C VAL A 15 -1.81 8.36 1.23
N LEU A 16 -2.07 9.59 0.79
CA LEU A 16 -3.43 10.13 0.63
C LEU A 16 -4.34 10.00 1.86
N GLY A 17 -3.75 10.07 3.06
CA GLY A 17 -4.48 9.94 4.33
C GLY A 17 -4.68 8.50 4.81
N GLU A 18 -4.28 7.50 4.03
CA GLU A 18 -4.38 6.08 4.39
C GLU A 18 -3.02 5.48 4.78
N SER A 19 -3.04 4.47 5.65
CA SER A 19 -1.84 3.75 6.05
C SER A 19 -1.60 2.52 5.17
N LEU A 20 -0.48 2.52 4.47
CA LEU A 20 0.01 1.39 3.69
C LEU A 20 1.07 0.64 4.49
N ASP A 21 0.78 -0.60 4.89
CA ASP A 21 1.70 -1.43 5.66
C ASP A 21 2.18 -2.65 4.88
N ARG A 22 3.43 -3.04 5.15
CA ARG A 22 4.08 -4.19 4.48
C ARG A 22 3.39 -5.53 4.77
N VAL A 23 2.63 -5.65 5.85
CA VAL A 23 2.01 -6.93 6.23
C VAL A 23 0.77 -7.20 5.39
N ASN A 24 -0.07 -6.18 5.22
CA ASN A 24 -1.30 -6.26 4.43
C ASN A 24 -1.07 -6.03 2.93
N PHE A 25 -0.06 -5.23 2.57
CA PHE A 25 0.23 -4.85 1.18
C PHE A 25 1.72 -5.06 0.84
N PRO A 26 2.26 -6.30 0.92
CA PRO A 26 3.69 -6.54 0.78
C PRO A 26 4.27 -6.16 -0.59
N LYS A 27 3.54 -6.39 -1.69
CA LYS A 27 4.02 -6.07 -3.04
C LYS A 27 3.94 -4.58 -3.30
N LEU A 28 2.82 -3.96 -2.98
CA LEU A 28 2.60 -2.54 -3.10
C LEU A 28 3.54 -1.77 -2.19
N TYR A 29 3.83 -2.24 -0.97
CA TYR A 29 4.84 -1.63 -0.10
C TYR A 29 6.22 -1.64 -0.74
N LYS A 30 6.62 -2.76 -1.36
CA LYS A 30 7.90 -2.82 -2.06
C LYS A 30 7.90 -1.88 -3.27
N TRP A 31 6.85 -1.95 -4.10
CA TRP A 31 6.72 -1.12 -5.29
C TRP A 31 6.67 0.38 -4.97
N ALA A 32 6.00 0.77 -3.89
CA ALA A 32 5.92 2.13 -3.37
C ALA A 32 7.30 2.70 -2.98
N LYS A 33 8.20 1.85 -2.47
CA LYS A 33 9.57 2.26 -2.17
C LYS A 33 10.40 2.51 -3.43
N ASP A 34 10.14 1.74 -4.48
CA ASP A 34 10.86 1.84 -5.75
C ASP A 34 10.26 2.95 -6.65
N ASN A 35 8.97 3.26 -6.49
CA ASN A 35 8.21 4.22 -7.32
C ASN A 35 7.35 5.19 -6.47
N PRO A 36 7.95 5.96 -5.54
CA PRO A 36 7.18 6.79 -4.61
C PRO A 36 6.42 7.94 -5.30
N GLU A 37 6.95 8.46 -6.40
CA GLU A 37 6.35 9.59 -7.13
C GLU A 37 5.07 9.22 -7.89
N THR A 38 4.94 7.96 -8.31
CA THR A 38 3.77 7.47 -9.07
C THR A 38 2.70 6.85 -8.17
N LEU A 39 3.03 6.52 -6.92
CA LEU A 39 2.11 5.84 -6.00
C LEU A 39 0.81 6.62 -5.77
N GLU A 40 0.91 7.89 -5.44
CA GLU A 40 -0.26 8.73 -5.20
C GLU A 40 -1.13 8.89 -6.44
N GLN A 41 -0.51 9.08 -7.60
CA GLN A 41 -1.22 9.22 -8.87
C GLN A 41 -1.97 7.94 -9.24
N GLN A 42 -1.34 6.79 -9.04
CA GLN A 42 -1.94 5.49 -9.36
C GLN A 42 -3.13 5.19 -8.45
N LEU A 43 -2.98 5.42 -7.14
CA LEU A 43 -4.06 5.22 -6.17
C LEU A 43 -5.25 6.16 -6.43
N LYS A 44 -4.99 7.43 -6.75
CA LYS A 44 -6.04 8.37 -7.18
C LYS A 44 -6.75 7.88 -8.44
N SER A 45 -5.99 7.48 -9.47
CA SER A 45 -6.57 7.02 -10.73
C SER A 45 -7.49 5.81 -10.55
N ILE A 46 -7.10 4.86 -9.69
CA ILE A 46 -7.94 3.69 -9.38
C ILE A 46 -9.17 4.09 -8.58
N ALA A 47 -9.02 4.95 -7.57
CA ALA A 47 -10.14 5.44 -6.76
C ALA A 47 -11.17 6.22 -7.59
N ASP A 48 -10.70 7.08 -8.51
CA ASP A 48 -11.56 7.88 -9.40
C ASP A 48 -12.33 6.99 -10.39
N LYS A 49 -11.72 5.92 -10.91
CA LYS A 49 -12.37 4.94 -11.80
C LYS A 49 -13.58 4.26 -11.13
N TRP A 50 -13.60 4.19 -9.81
CA TRP A 50 -14.69 3.59 -9.05
C TRP A 50 -15.74 4.61 -8.58
N HIS A 51 -15.81 5.79 -9.21
CA HIS A 51 -16.79 6.85 -8.93
C HIS A 51 -16.89 7.13 -7.42
N ASN A 52 -15.84 7.77 -6.87
CA ASN A 52 -15.68 8.06 -5.44
C ASN A 52 -15.22 6.85 -4.61
N GLY A 53 -14.37 6.00 -5.21
CA GLY A 53 -13.75 4.87 -4.53
C GLY A 53 -12.85 5.31 -3.37
N SER A 54 -12.72 4.47 -2.34
CA SER A 54 -11.79 4.74 -1.24
C SER A 54 -10.34 4.43 -1.64
N ILE A 55 -9.38 5.18 -1.10
CA ILE A 55 -7.95 4.91 -1.29
C ILE A 55 -7.58 3.51 -0.77
N GLY A 56 -8.18 3.06 0.33
CA GLY A 56 -7.98 1.70 0.84
C GLY A 56 -8.41 0.63 -0.17
N ALA A 57 -9.54 0.82 -0.86
CA ALA A 57 -9.97 -0.09 -1.91
C ALA A 57 -9.04 -0.02 -3.15
N ALA A 58 -8.53 1.17 -3.48
CA ALA A 58 -7.52 1.34 -4.53
C ALA A 58 -6.19 0.64 -4.20
N MET A 59 -5.76 0.65 -2.94
CA MET A 59 -4.59 -0.11 -2.47
C MET A 59 -4.79 -1.61 -2.64
N GLN A 60 -5.98 -2.13 -2.30
CA GLN A 60 -6.30 -3.54 -2.48
C GLN A 60 -6.29 -3.95 -3.96
N ALA A 61 -6.90 -3.13 -4.83
CA ALA A 61 -6.87 -3.37 -6.26
C ALA A 61 -5.43 -3.40 -6.80
N LEU A 62 -4.62 -2.41 -6.44
CA LEU A 62 -3.26 -2.30 -6.93
C LEU A 62 -2.33 -3.40 -6.38
N GLU A 63 -2.50 -3.82 -5.12
CA GLU A 63 -1.80 -5.00 -4.58
C GLU A 63 -2.13 -6.24 -5.41
N SER A 64 -3.42 -6.49 -5.67
CA SER A 64 -3.85 -7.63 -6.48
C SER A 64 -3.27 -7.57 -7.90
N ASP A 65 -3.26 -6.39 -8.53
CA ASP A 65 -2.63 -6.21 -9.85
C ASP A 65 -1.12 -6.51 -9.82
N LEU A 66 -0.41 -6.08 -8.76
CA LEU A 66 1.02 -6.36 -8.58
C LEU A 66 1.33 -7.83 -8.22
N GLU A 67 0.35 -8.57 -7.70
CA GLU A 67 0.48 -10.00 -7.40
C GLU A 67 0.30 -10.87 -8.66
N HIS A 68 -0.49 -10.42 -9.62
CA HIS A 68 -0.82 -11.19 -10.83
C HIS A 68 -0.14 -10.69 -12.11
N GLY A 69 0.53 -9.52 -12.04
CA GLY A 69 1.28 -8.90 -13.13
C GLY A 69 2.72 -9.37 -13.31
#